data_AF-A0A1I7L324-F1
#
_entry.id   AF-A0A1I7L324-F1
#
_cell.length_a   1.000
_cell.length_b   1.000
_cell.length_c   1.000
_cell.angle_alpha   90.00
_cell.angle_beta   90.00
_cell.angle_gamma   90.00
#
_symmetry.space_group_name_H-M   'P 1'
#
loop_
_entity.id
_entity.type
_entity.pdbx_description
1 polymer ?
#
loop_
_entity_poly.entity_id
_entity_poly.type
_entity_poly.pdbx_seq_one_letter_code
_entity_poly.pdbx_strand_id
1 'polypeptide(L)' 'MQRRSVALAYVLWFFLGYLGIHRMYCGRVASGVAMLACTVIGCLTFPILVGHLLLFIVGVWWLIDLFLTAGMAQRG' A
#
# COMPACT_ATOMS: atom_id res chain seq x y z
N MET A 1 -3.38 23.36 7.41
CA MET A 1 -3.06 22.11 6.67
C MET A 1 -1.92 21.46 7.43
N GLN A 2 -2.16 20.33 8.10
CA GLN A 2 -1.12 19.62 8.87
C GLN A 2 -0.25 18.86 7.88
N ARG A 3 0.97 19.36 7.63
CA ARG A 3 1.96 18.63 6.84
C ARG A 3 2.18 17.26 7.48
N ARG A 4 1.80 16.20 6.77
CA ARG A 4 2.06 14.82 7.21
C ARG A 4 3.55 14.51 7.05
N SER A 5 4.11 13.76 7.98
CA SER A 5 5.53 13.42 7.97
C SER A 5 5.82 12.43 6.85
N VAL A 6 6.54 12.90 5.82
CA VAL A 6 7.00 12.07 4.68
C VAL A 6 7.81 10.87 5.18
N ALA A 7 8.68 11.09 6.17
CA ALA A 7 9.45 10.03 6.81
C ALA A 7 8.55 8.93 7.39
N LEU A 8 7.48 9.31 8.12
CA LEU A 8 6.56 8.34 8.69
C LEU A 8 5.77 7.59 7.61
N ALA A 9 5.40 8.27 6.52
CA ALA A 9 4.75 7.62 5.38
C ALA A 9 5.64 6.54 4.74
N TYR A 10 6.96 6.78 4.63
CA TYR A 10 7.92 5.78 4.15
C TYR A 10 8.17 4.64 5.14
N VAL A 11 8.20 4.92 6.45
CA VAL A 11 8.27 3.87 7.48
C VAL A 11 7.05 2.95 7.39
N LEU A 12 5.85 3.53 7.27
CA LEU A 12 4.61 2.80 7.08
C LEU A 12 4.60 2.01 5.77
N TRP A 13 5.15 2.58 4.69
CA TRP A 13 5.25 1.90 3.40
C TRP A 13 6.20 0.69 3.44
N PHE A 14 7.33 0.81 4.16
CA PHE A 14 8.29 -0.29 4.24
C PHE A 14 7.80 -1.45 5.10
N PHE A 15 7.28 -1.17 6.31
CA PHE A 15 6.85 -2.21 7.25
C PHE A 15 5.42 -2.71 6.99
N LEU A 16 4.52 -1.80 6.64
CA LEU A 16 3.07 -2.03 6.56
C LEU A 16 2.51 -1.77 5.13
N GLY A 17 3.39 -1.70 4.12
CA GLY A 17 3.02 -1.35 2.76
C GLY A 17 2.02 -2.31 2.12
N TYR A 18 2.19 -3.62 2.34
CA TYR A 18 1.27 -4.65 1.86
C TYR A 18 -0.14 -4.54 2.47
N LEU A 19 -0.27 -3.90 3.64
CA LEU A 19 -1.55 -3.63 4.28
C LEU A 19 -2.19 -2.31 3.80
N GLY A 20 -1.49 -1.51 2.98
CA GLY A 20 -1.99 -0.23 2.46
C GLY A 20 -2.07 0.89 3.50
N ILE A 21 -1.41 0.75 4.65
CA ILE A 21 -1.58 1.67 5.78
C ILE A 21 -0.90 3.02 5.50
N HIS A 22 0.17 3.06 4.73
CA HIS A 22 0.79 4.32 4.26
C HIS A 22 -0.17 5.17 3.42
N ARG A 23 -1.02 4.53 2.59
CA ARG A 23 -2.08 5.21 1.82
C ARG A 23 -3.18 5.75 2.74
N MET A 24 -3.58 4.98 3.75
CA MET A 24 -4.57 5.41 4.75
C MET A 24 -4.05 6.61 5.56
N TYR A 25 -2.78 6.56 6.00
CA TYR A 25 -2.13 7.68 6.67
C TYR A 25 -2.10 8.93 5.79
N CYS A 26 -1.84 8.78 4.49
CA CYS A 26 -1.90 9.87 3.53
C CYS A 26 -3.34 10.30 3.13
N GLY A 27 -4.38 9.84 3.84
CA GLY A 27 -5.77 10.24 3.62
C GLY A 27 -6.45 9.54 2.44
N ARG A 28 -5.80 8.54 1.85
CA ARG A 28 -6.26 7.80 0.67
C ARG A 28 -6.84 6.43 1.05
N VAL A 29 -7.81 6.46 1.97
CA VAL A 29 -8.37 5.27 2.65
C VAL A 29 -8.91 4.23 1.69
N ALA A 30 -9.74 4.63 0.72
CA ALA A 30 -10.34 3.69 -0.25
C ALA A 30 -9.28 2.84 -0.96
N SER A 31 -8.19 3.46 -1.39
CA SER A 31 -7.11 2.77 -2.09
C SER A 31 -6.21 1.94 -1.16
N GLY A 32 -6.08 2.32 0.11
CA GLY A 32 -5.41 1.51 1.12
C GLY A 32 -6.20 0.25 1.47
N VAL A 33 -7.52 0.38 1.61
CA VAL A 33 -8.43 -0.76 1.84
C VAL A 33 -8.46 -1.71 0.64
N ALA A 34 -8.45 -1.17 -0.59
CA ALA A 34 -8.34 -2.00 -1.80
C ALA A 34 -7.03 -2.82 -1.80
N MET A 35 -5.90 -2.20 -1.42
CA MET A 35 -4.63 -2.90 -1.31
C MET A 35 -4.67 -3.99 -0.24
N LEU A 36 -5.22 -3.70 0.95
CA LEU A 36 -5.45 -4.68 2.01
C LEU A 36 -6.29 -5.87 1.52
N ALA A 37 -7.42 -5.60 0.87
CA ALA A 37 -8.31 -6.63 0.36
C ALA A 37 -7.62 -7.51 -0.69
N CYS A 38 -6.86 -6.90 -1.62
CA CYS A 38 -6.04 -7.64 -2.57
C CYS A 38 -5.01 -8.50 -1.85
N THR A 39 -4.25 -7.96 -0.89
CA THR A 39 -3.25 -8.74 -0.15
C THR A 39 -3.90 -9.91 0.60
N VAL A 40 -5.04 -9.71 1.27
CA VAL A 40 -5.77 -10.77 1.98
C VAL A 40 -6.27 -11.84 1.02
N ILE A 41 -6.92 -11.46 -0.08
CA ILE A 41 -7.40 -12.40 -1.10
C ILE A 41 -6.22 -13.15 -1.74
N GLY A 42 -5.12 -12.46 -2.02
CA GLY A 42 -3.89 -13.03 -2.58
C GLY A 42 -3.26 -14.06 -1.63
N CYS A 43 -3.23 -13.78 -0.33
CA CYS A 43 -2.80 -14.74 0.68
C CYS A 43 -3.73 -15.96 0.79
N LEU A 44 -5.06 -15.76 0.78
CA LEU A 44 -6.04 -16.86 0.85
C LEU A 44 -5.99 -17.77 -0.37
N THR A 45 -5.75 -17.19 -1.55
CA THR A 45 -5.66 -17.92 -2.83
C THR A 45 -4.23 -18.34 -3.18
N PHE A 46 -3.26 -18.09 -2.29
CA PHE A 46 -1.84 -18.45 -2.47
C PHE A 46 -1.63 -19.93 -2.84
N PRO A 47 -2.33 -20.91 -2.20
CA PRO A 47 -2.15 -22.34 -2.52
C PRO A 47 -2.59 -22.73 -3.93
N ILE A 48 -3.43 -21.92 -4.58
CA ILE A 48 -4.12 -22.26 -5.85
C ILE A 48 -3.39 -21.62 -7.06
N LEU A 49 -2.14 -21.17 -6.89
CA LEU A 49 -1.34 -20.42 -7.88
C LEU A 49 -1.89 -19.02 -8.22
N VAL A 50 -3.21 -18.82 -8.24
CA VAL A 50 -3.90 -17.54 -8.46
C VAL A 50 -3.42 -16.45 -7.50
N GLY A 51 -3.20 -16.79 -6.23
CA GLY A 51 -2.70 -15.84 -5.23
C GLY A 51 -1.30 -15.31 -5.53
N HIS A 52 -0.46 -16.08 -6.24
CA HIS A 52 0.88 -15.61 -6.62
C HIS A 52 0.79 -14.46 -7.63
N LEU A 53 -0.10 -14.56 -8.61
CA LEU A 53 -0.31 -13.49 -9.60
C LEU A 53 -0.85 -12.23 -8.91
N LEU A 54 -1.79 -12.41 -7.98
CA LEU A 54 -2.42 -11.28 -7.29
C LEU A 54 -1.44 -10.58 -6.34
N LEU A 55 -0.64 -11.35 -5.58
CA LEU A 55 0.43 -10.79 -4.75
C LEU A 55 1.55 -10.15 -5.59
N PHE A 56 1.82 -10.67 -6.80
CA PHE A 56 2.75 -10.04 -7.73
C PHE A 56 2.24 -8.66 -8.17
N ILE A 57 0.95 -8.54 -8.50
CA ILE A 57 0.32 -7.24 -8.81
C ILE A 57 0.43 -6.29 -7.61
N VAL A 58 0.14 -6.77 -6.40
CA VAL A 58 0.31 -5.97 -5.16
C VAL A 58 1.78 -5.58 -4.95
N GLY A 59 2.74 -6.44 -5.25
CA GLY A 59 4.17 -6.14 -5.16
C GLY A 59 4.62 -5.06 -6.16
N VAL A 60 4.14 -5.13 -7.41
CA VAL A 60 4.36 -4.05 -8.39
C VAL A 60 3.70 -2.76 -7.92
N TRP A 61 2.49 -2.83 -7.39
CA TRP A 61 1.78 -1.68 -6.84
C TRP A 61 2.54 -1.06 -5.65
N TRP A 62 3.08 -1.89 -4.75
CA TRP A 62 3.94 -1.47 -3.65
C TRP A 62 5.21 -0.75 -4.13
N LEU A 63 5.84 -1.21 -5.22
CA LEU A 63 6.97 -0.52 -5.85
C LEU A 63 6.58 0.84 -6.45
N ILE A 64 5.44 0.92 -7.15
CA ILE A 64 4.92 2.18 -7.70
C ILE A 64 4.63 3.17 -6.55
N ASP A 65 4.19 2.65 -5.41
CA ASP A 65 3.95 3.44 -4.20
C ASP A 65 5.21 4.09 -3.63
N LEU A 66 6.41 3.62 -3.96
CA LEU A 66 7.66 4.32 -3.61
C LEU A 66 7.64 5.77 -4.12
N PHE A 67 7.12 5.99 -5.33
CA PHE A 67 7.01 7.32 -5.94
C PHE A 67 5.71 8.03 -5.54
N LEU A 68 4.59 7.30 -5.48
CA LEU A 68 3.29 7.90 -5.14
C LEU A 68 3.24 8.38 -3.68
N THR A 69 3.95 7.72 -2.76
CA THR A 69 3.95 8.05 -1.33
C THR A 69 4.58 9.42 -1.07
N ALA A 70 5.65 9.79 -1.78
CA ALA A 70 6.19 11.15 -1.71
C ALA A 70 5.14 12.20 -2.13
N GLY A 71 4.49 11.99 -3.27
CA GLY A 71 3.47 12.92 -3.77
C GLY A 71 2.23 12.96 -2.87
N MET A 72 1.87 11.83 -2.25
CA MET A 72 0.78 11.75 -1.28
C MET A 72 1.08 12.51 0.01
N ALA A 73 2.27 12.32 0.57
CA ALA A 73 2.67 12.96 1.82
C ALA A 73 2.87 14.47 1.67
N GLN A 74 3.27 14.94 0.49
CA GLN A 74 3.42 16.38 0.18
C GLN A 74 2.09 17.12 -0.05
N ARG A 75 1.01 16.39 -0.36
CA ARG A 75 -0.33 16.96 -0.66
C ARG A 75 -1.25 17.06 0.57
N GLY A 76 -0.76 16.71 1.77
CA GLY A 76 -1.50 16.77 3.05
C GLY A 76 -1.41 18.12 3.76
#